data_AF-A0A7K4D890-F1
#
_entry.id   AF-A0A7K4D890-F1
#
_cell.length_a   1.000
_cell.length_b   1.000
_cell.length_c   1.000
_cell.angle_alpha   90.00
_cell.angle_beta   90.00
_cell.angle_gamma   90.00
#
_symmetry.space_group_name_H-M   'P 1'
#
loop_
_entity.id
_entity.type
_entity.pdbx_description
1 polymer ?
#
loop_
_entity_poly.entity_id
_entity_poly.type
_entity_poly.pdbx_seq_one_letter_code
_entity_poly.pdbx_strand_id
1 'polypeptide(L)'
;ISFCNQNNISVFIIPGGSFVKKIIKLTRPKAIIGVGCHIELREGSLVLDYLKIPGRGISLDKDGCIETKVNYEKIKKALLIKED
;
A
#
# COMPACT_ATOMS: atom_id res chain seq x y z
N ILE A 1 12.56 -1.15 3.23
CA ILE A 1 12.73 -2.02 2.04
C ILE A 1 13.36 -3.37 2.41
N SER A 2 14.48 -3.41 3.15
CA SER A 2 15.12 -4.67 3.59
C SER A 2 14.17 -5.68 4.26
N PHE A 3 13.30 -5.21 5.17
CA PHE A 3 12.27 -6.06 5.81
C PHE A 3 11.31 -6.72 4.80
N CYS A 4 10.89 -5.99 3.78
CA CYS A 4 9.95 -6.51 2.76
C CYS A 4 10.63 -7.59 1.91
N ASN A 5 11.88 -7.38 1.51
CA ASN A 5 12.64 -8.37 0.74
C ASN A 5 12.83 -9.68 1.52
N GLN A 6 13.07 -9.61 2.83
CA GLN A 6 13.19 -10.79 3.69
C GLN A 6 11.89 -11.59 3.81
N ASN A 7 10.73 -10.94 3.65
CA ASN A 7 9.41 -11.57 3.76
C ASN A 7 8.76 -11.83 2.39
N ASN A 8 9.53 -11.76 1.30
CA ASN A 8 9.07 -11.96 -0.07
C ASN A 8 7.93 -10.99 -0.49
N ILE A 9 8.00 -9.75 0.01
CA ILE A 9 7.02 -8.68 -0.25
C ILE A 9 7.59 -7.72 -1.27
N SER A 10 6.95 -7.64 -2.44
CA SER A 10 7.33 -6.68 -3.48
C SER A 10 6.88 -5.27 -3.10
N VAL A 11 7.81 -4.31 -3.13
CA VAL A 11 7.55 -2.90 -2.81
C VAL A 11 7.63 -2.07 -4.08
N PHE A 12 6.65 -1.20 -4.29
CA PHE A 12 6.61 -0.26 -5.41
C PHE A 12 6.43 1.15 -4.89
N ILE A 13 7.31 2.06 -5.30
CA ILE A 13 7.17 3.50 -5.06
C ILE A 13 6.73 4.11 -6.38
N ILE A 14 5.57 4.77 -6.38
CA ILE A 14 4.96 5.32 -7.59
C ILE A 14 4.67 6.81 -7.41
N PRO A 15 4.79 7.62 -8.47
CA PRO A 15 4.54 9.06 -8.41
C PRO A 15 3.03 9.41 -8.35
N GLY A 16 2.13 8.45 -8.57
CA GLY A 16 0.70 8.67 -8.48
C GLY A 16 -0.15 7.42 -8.71
N GLY A 17 -1.42 7.48 -8.28
CA GLY A 17 -2.36 6.37 -8.25
C GLY A 17 -2.63 5.69 -9.60
N SER A 18 -2.43 6.40 -10.73
CA SER A 18 -2.63 5.84 -12.09
C SER A 18 -1.78 4.59 -12.37
N PHE A 19 -0.62 4.46 -11.73
CA PHE A 19 0.27 3.30 -11.90
C PHE A 19 -0.19 2.06 -11.14
N VAL A 20 -1.04 2.21 -10.12
CA VAL A 20 -1.51 1.10 -9.27
C VAL A 20 -2.16 0.01 -10.12
N LYS A 21 -3.06 0.39 -11.03
CA LYS A 21 -3.76 -0.57 -11.93
C LYS A 21 -2.79 -1.36 -12.80
N LYS A 22 -1.70 -0.73 -13.26
CA LYS A 22 -0.68 -1.38 -14.10
C LYS A 22 0.14 -2.38 -13.29
N ILE A 23 0.53 -2.01 -12.07
CA ILE A 23 1.26 -2.89 -11.16
C ILE A 23 0.42 -4.11 -10.81
N ILE A 24 -0.85 -3.92 -10.43
CA ILE A 24 -1.75 -5.04 -10.07
C ILE A 24 -1.87 -6.04 -11.22
N LYS A 25 -1.99 -5.57 -12.47
CA LYS A 25 -2.06 -6.44 -13.65
C LYS A 25 -0.78 -7.23 -13.89
N LEU A 26 0.38 -6.61 -13.64
CA LEU A 26 1.70 -7.22 -13.85
C LEU A 26 2.04 -8.23 -12.74
N THR A 27 1.78 -7.89 -11.49
CA THR A 27 2.23 -8.70 -10.35
C THR A 27 1.18 -9.70 -9.87
N ARG A 28 -0.11 -9.49 -10.19
CA ARG A 28 -1.25 -10.29 -9.73
C ARG A 28 -1.14 -10.64 -8.23
N PRO A 29 -1.10 -9.63 -7.36
CA PRO A 29 -0.81 -9.83 -5.95
C PRO A 29 -1.98 -10.52 -5.25
N LYS A 30 -1.67 -11.33 -4.23
CA LYS A 30 -2.69 -11.95 -3.37
C LYS A 30 -3.35 -10.96 -2.41
N ALA A 31 -2.59 -9.95 -1.98
CA ALA A 31 -3.04 -8.88 -1.10
C ALA A 31 -2.22 -7.62 -1.32
N ILE A 32 -2.77 -6.44 -1.01
CA ILE A 32 -2.11 -5.15 -1.22
C ILE A 32 -2.15 -4.31 0.05
N ILE A 33 -1.04 -3.68 0.38
CA ILE A 33 -0.99 -2.60 1.38
C ILE A 33 -0.71 -1.29 0.64
N GLY A 34 -1.67 -0.39 0.67
CA GLY A 34 -1.54 0.96 0.10
C GLY A 34 -1.08 1.95 1.15
N VAL A 35 -0.12 2.80 0.81
CA VAL A 35 0.32 3.92 1.64
C VAL A 35 0.11 5.20 0.84
N GLY A 36 -0.66 6.15 1.35
CA GLY A 36 -0.98 7.36 0.60
C GLY A 36 -1.95 8.28 1.33
N CYS A 37 -2.35 9.36 0.67
CA CYS A 37 -3.32 10.28 1.23
C CYS A 37 -4.73 9.66 1.22
N HIS A 38 -5.67 10.25 1.96
CA HIS A 38 -7.04 9.73 2.05
C HIS A 38 -7.74 9.56 0.69
N ILE A 39 -7.47 10.46 -0.26
CA ILE A 39 -8.06 10.42 -1.61
C ILE A 39 -7.54 9.19 -2.37
N GLU A 40 -6.22 9.00 -2.42
CA GLU A 40 -5.61 7.87 -3.12
C GLU A 40 -5.98 6.53 -2.48
N LEU A 41 -6.03 6.46 -1.15
CA LEU A 41 -6.44 5.25 -0.45
C LEU A 41 -7.90 4.89 -0.74
N ARG A 42 -8.79 5.88 -0.82
CA ARG A 42 -10.19 5.67 -1.18
C ARG A 42 -10.33 5.17 -2.61
N GLU A 43 -9.66 5.82 -3.58
CA GLU A 43 -9.67 5.37 -4.97
C GLU A 43 -9.08 3.97 -5.12
N GLY A 44 -7.97 3.71 -4.45
CA GLY A 44 -7.35 2.38 -4.38
C GLY A 44 -8.31 1.34 -3.84
N SER A 45 -8.99 1.63 -2.72
CA SER A 45 -9.97 0.72 -2.11
C SER A 45 -11.10 0.33 -3.08
N LEU A 46 -11.63 1.28 -3.86
CA LEU A 46 -12.68 0.99 -4.85
C LEU A 46 -12.16 0.06 -5.96
N VAL A 47 -10.91 0.27 -6.40
CA VAL A 47 -10.27 -0.60 -7.40
C VAL A 47 -10.05 -2.00 -6.84
N LEU A 48 -9.63 -2.11 -5.58
CA LEU A 48 -9.38 -3.40 -4.92
C LEU A 48 -10.68 -4.19 -4.72
N ASP A 49 -11.76 -3.54 -4.29
CA ASP A 49 -13.06 -4.20 -4.14
C ASP A 49 -13.61 -4.70 -5.49
N TYR A 50 -13.47 -3.89 -6.55
CA TYR A 50 -13.84 -4.30 -7.91
C TYR A 50 -13.04 -5.53 -8.37
N LEU A 51 -11.74 -5.57 -8.07
CA LEU A 51 -10.86 -6.68 -8.45
C LEU A 51 -10.93 -7.87 -7.47
N LYS A 52 -11.70 -7.76 -6.37
CA LYS A 52 -11.78 -8.75 -5.29
C LYS A 52 -10.42 -9.13 -4.71
N ILE A 53 -9.53 -8.16 -4.60
CA ILE A 53 -8.22 -8.32 -3.97
C ILE A 53 -8.30 -7.71 -2.57
N PRO A 54 -7.98 -8.46 -1.51
CA PRO A 54 -7.94 -7.90 -0.17
C PRO A 54 -6.83 -6.86 -0.08
N GLY A 55 -7.12 -5.72 0.53
CA GLY A 55 -6.08 -4.75 0.82
C GLY A 55 -6.39 -3.80 1.94
N ARG A 56 -5.31 -3.20 2.45
CA ARG A 56 -5.34 -2.31 3.61
C ARG A 56 -4.66 -1.00 3.28
N GLY A 57 -5.34 0.12 3.57
CA GLY A 57 -4.77 1.45 3.45
C GLY A 57 -4.10 1.90 4.74
N ILE A 58 -2.95 2.56 4.62
CA ILE A 58 -2.25 3.24 5.70
C ILE A 58 -2.10 4.70 5.30
N SER A 59 -2.76 5.58 6.04
CA SER A 59 -2.67 7.01 5.81
C SER A 59 -1.30 7.55 6.24
N LEU A 60 -0.83 8.55 5.51
CA LEU A 60 0.39 9.28 5.84
C LEU A 60 0.17 10.09 7.12
N ASP A 61 1.24 10.29 7.90
CA ASP A 61 1.17 11.14 9.10
C ASP A 61 1.21 12.63 8.73
N LYS A 62 1.81 12.94 7.58
CA LYS A 62 1.79 14.28 6.99
C LYS A 62 1.57 14.15 5.49
N ASP A 63 0.39 14.61 5.06
CA ASP A 63 0.03 14.69 3.65
C ASP A 63 0.73 15.89 2.98
N GLY A 64 1.23 15.69 1.76
CA GLY A 64 1.93 16.70 0.98
C GLY A 64 2.81 16.08 -0.11
N CYS A 65 2.80 16.64 -1.32
CA CYS A 65 3.67 16.20 -2.42
C CYS A 65 5.17 16.42 -2.15
N ILE A 66 5.51 17.19 -1.11
CA ILE A 66 6.86 17.49 -0.65
C ILE A 66 6.89 17.20 0.87
N GLU A 67 7.93 16.49 1.34
CA GLU A 67 8.09 16.07 2.75
C GLU A 67 7.00 15.15 3.32
N THR A 68 6.50 14.23 2.50
CA THR A 68 5.57 13.20 2.95
C THR A 68 6.22 12.32 4.04
N LYS A 69 5.57 12.22 5.21
CA LYS A 69 6.05 11.40 6.33
C LYS A 69 5.09 10.25 6.59
N VAL A 70 5.66 9.05 6.70
CA VAL A 70 4.93 7.86 7.12
C VAL A 70 5.71 7.14 8.20
N ASN A 71 5.02 6.78 9.28
CA ASN A 71 5.59 5.99 10.35
C ASN A 71 5.85 4.53 9.90
N TYR A 72 7.13 4.15 9.88
CA TYR A 72 7.56 2.79 9.53
C TYR A 72 7.01 1.71 10.46
N GLU A 73 6.81 2.02 11.75
CA GLU A 73 6.20 1.07 12.68
C GLU A 73 4.74 0.79 12.35
N LYS A 74 3.97 1.79 11.88
CA LYS A 74 2.59 1.58 11.41
C LYS A 74 2.56 0.60 10.24
N ILE A 75 3.49 0.77 9.29
CA ILE A 75 3.63 -0.14 8.15
C ILE A 75 3.98 -1.55 8.64
N LYS A 76 4.94 -1.69 9.55
CA LYS A 76 5.36 -2.99 10.09
C LYS A 76 4.23 -3.70 10.85
N LYS A 77 3.43 -2.96 11.64
CA LYS A 77 2.25 -3.50 12.34
C LYS A 77 1.14 -3.91 11.38
N ALA A 78 0.94 -3.18 10.29
CA ALA A 78 -0.05 -3.54 9.28
C ALA A 78 0.36 -4.78 8.46
N LEU A 79 1.68 -5.01 8.30
CA LEU A 79 2.26 -6.18 7.67
C LEU A 79 2.20 -7.43 8.57
N LEU A 80 2.42 -7.26 9.86
CA LEU A 80 2.38 -8.32 10.85
C LEU A 80 0.98 -8.40 11.47
N ILE A 81 0.11 -9.21 10.88
CA ILE A 81 -1.12 -9.62 11.56
C ILE A 81 -0.67 -10.58 12.67
N LYS A 82 -0.71 -10.14 13.93
CA LYS A 82 -0.65 -11.06 15.05
C LYS A 82 -1.99 -11.80 15.06
N GLU A 83 -1.95 -13.11 14.89
CA GLU A 83 -3.04 -13.98 15.29
C GLU A 83 -3.07 -13.96 16.82
N ASP A 84 -4.10 -13.35 17.40
CA ASP A 84 -4.50 -13.56 18.79
C ASP A 84 -5.53 -14.71 18.83
#